data_AF-A0A7V6AP76-F1
#
_entry.id   AF-A0A7V6AP76-F1
#
_cell.length_a   1.000
_cell.length_b   1.000
_cell.length_c   1.000
_cell.angle_alpha   90.00
_cell.angle_beta   90.00
_cell.angle_gamma   90.00
#
_symmetry.space_group_name_H-M   'P 1'
#
loop_
_entity.id
_entity.type
_entity.pdbx_description
1 polymer ?
#
loop_
_entity_poly.entity_id
_entity_poly.type
_entity_poly.pdbx_seq_one_letter_code
_entity_poly.pdbx_strand_id
1 'polypeptide(L)'
;MPIGARRTPPFRWRPTHWSIGPFLLWLVGMATLFLVRILVKSPQEYASTVGFVIPLVNTTYIIWAVFATFQSGGKLSDLGITRRYGLLALALGLLVGFVIMGLRTLDPRFAGYLIFKMEVLPVAVVILAGGYHAFAEEVLFRGYFVGRLSRDFGWVPAVIISGIAYGLAPFAFLGADPLSTQQVAEIGQFFTTVFPAV
;
A
#
# COMPACT_ATOMS: atom_id res chain seq x y z
N MET A 1 -0.13 23.71 -9.27
CA MET A 1 1.28 23.27 -9.34
C MET A 1 1.37 21.75 -9.50
N PRO A 2 2.30 21.21 -10.32
CA PRO A 2 2.39 19.78 -10.73
C PRO A 2 2.94 18.86 -9.64
N ILE A 3 2.33 17.68 -9.42
CA ILE A 3 2.62 16.76 -8.29
C ILE A 3 3.92 16.02 -8.62
N GLY A 4 4.73 15.66 -7.63
CA GLY A 4 5.90 14.83 -7.89
C GLY A 4 7.20 15.40 -7.33
N ALA A 5 8.01 14.47 -6.83
CA ALA A 5 9.27 14.71 -6.13
C ALA A 5 10.43 15.13 -7.06
N ARG A 6 10.19 15.37 -8.35
CA ARG A 6 11.26 15.80 -9.26
C ARG A 6 11.72 17.18 -8.83
N ARG A 7 12.96 17.25 -8.34
CA ARG A 7 13.65 18.47 -7.89
C ARG A 7 13.16 19.02 -6.54
N THR A 8 12.49 18.23 -5.71
CA THR A 8 12.24 18.64 -4.32
C THR A 8 13.50 18.44 -3.47
N PRO A 9 13.87 19.42 -2.62
CA PRO A 9 15.02 19.26 -1.74
C PRO A 9 14.76 18.13 -0.71
N PRO A 10 15.81 17.57 -0.09
CA PRO A 10 15.68 16.58 0.98
C PRO A 10 14.76 17.03 2.11
N PHE A 11 14.89 18.30 2.49
CA PHE A 11 14.09 18.93 3.51
C PHE A 11 13.55 20.27 3.02
N ARG A 12 12.31 20.56 3.38
CA ARG A 12 11.64 21.85 3.19
C ARG A 12 10.65 22.04 4.33
N TRP A 13 10.32 23.28 4.66
CA TRP A 13 9.24 23.55 5.60
C TRP A 13 8.38 24.68 5.07
N ARG A 14 7.36 24.31 4.29
CA ARG A 14 6.35 25.22 3.73
C ARG A 14 4.99 24.51 3.71
N PRO A 15 4.39 24.26 4.88
CA PRO A 15 3.11 23.56 4.95
C PRO A 15 2.02 24.33 4.22
N THR A 16 1.25 23.63 3.40
CA THR A 16 0.03 24.14 2.75
C THR A 16 -1.16 23.27 3.16
N HIS A 17 -2.38 23.82 3.18
CA HIS A 17 -3.57 23.03 3.53
C HIS A 17 -3.81 21.84 2.58
N TRP A 18 -3.24 21.90 1.37
CA TRP A 18 -3.36 20.83 0.37
C TRP A 18 -2.52 19.58 0.68
N SER A 19 -1.51 19.64 1.55
CA SER A 19 -0.74 18.44 1.95
C SER A 19 -1.45 17.56 2.97
N ILE A 20 -2.60 18.02 3.51
CA ILE A 20 -3.47 17.23 4.39
C ILE A 20 -4.36 16.27 3.57
N GLY A 21 -4.62 16.58 2.29
CA GLY A 21 -5.52 15.80 1.43
C GLY A 21 -5.24 14.28 1.39
N PRO A 22 -3.99 13.83 1.18
CA PRO A 22 -3.65 12.40 1.23
C PRO A 22 -4.00 11.74 2.56
N PHE A 23 -3.77 12.43 3.68
CA PHE A 23 -4.10 11.92 5.02
C PHE A 23 -5.59 11.79 5.22
N LEU A 24 -6.39 12.78 4.81
CA LEU A 24 -7.85 12.68 4.93
C LEU A 24 -8.39 11.51 4.12
N LEU A 25 -7.89 11.33 2.90
CA LEU A 25 -8.27 10.22 2.04
C LEU A 25 -7.92 8.87 2.67
N TRP A 26 -6.70 8.74 3.19
CA TRP A 26 -6.25 7.55 3.90
C TRP A 26 -7.07 7.28 5.17
N LEU A 27 -7.28 8.29 6.01
CA LEU A 27 -8.08 8.20 7.24
C LEU A 27 -9.53 7.80 6.95
N VAL A 28 -10.14 8.33 5.89
CA VAL A 28 -11.49 7.93 5.48
C VAL A 28 -11.51 6.45 5.11
N GLY A 29 -10.54 5.97 4.31
CA GLY A 29 -10.47 4.55 3.97
C GLY A 29 -10.24 3.65 5.20
N MET A 30 -9.34 4.06 6.11
CA MET A 30 -9.12 3.36 7.38
C MET A 30 -10.39 3.32 8.23
N ALA A 31 -11.09 4.45 8.36
CA ALA A 31 -12.34 4.55 9.11
C ALA A 31 -13.44 3.69 8.48
N THR A 32 -13.55 3.63 7.14
CA THR A 32 -14.48 2.75 6.44
C THR A 32 -14.21 1.29 6.77
N LEU A 33 -12.95 0.85 6.67
CA LEU A 33 -12.58 -0.54 6.97
C LEU A 33 -12.79 -0.88 8.46
N PHE A 34 -12.50 0.06 9.35
CA PHE A 34 -12.75 -0.09 10.79
C PHE A 34 -14.24 -0.12 11.13
N LEU A 35 -15.07 0.68 10.44
CA LEU A 35 -16.52 0.66 10.59
C LEU A 35 -17.08 -0.71 10.18
N VAL A 36 -16.64 -1.25 9.04
CA VAL A 36 -17.03 -2.60 8.59
C VAL A 36 -16.69 -3.63 9.66
N ARG A 37 -15.54 -3.49 10.34
CA ARG A 37 -15.13 -4.37 11.43
C ARG A 37 -16.05 -4.29 12.65
N ILE A 38 -16.49 -3.09 13.02
CA ILE A 38 -17.41 -2.89 14.14
C ILE A 38 -18.80 -3.44 13.81
N LEU A 39 -19.26 -3.24 12.57
CA LEU A 39 -20.61 -3.59 12.15
C LEU A 39 -20.77 -5.09 11.84
N VAL A 40 -19.73 -5.73 11.29
CA VAL A 40 -19.78 -7.14 10.90
C VAL A 40 -19.01 -7.98 11.91
N LYS A 41 -19.77 -8.69 12.76
CA LYS A 41 -19.24 -9.44 13.89
C LYS A 41 -18.78 -10.85 13.52
N SER A 42 -19.40 -11.47 12.52
CA SER A 42 -19.02 -12.82 12.12
C SER A 42 -17.76 -12.80 11.21
N PRO A 43 -16.78 -13.71 11.41
CA PRO A 43 -15.57 -13.73 10.60
C PRO A 43 -15.82 -13.97 9.12
N GLN A 44 -16.74 -14.88 8.79
CA GLN A 44 -17.09 -15.19 7.39
C GLN A 44 -17.77 -14.01 6.68
N GLU A 45 -18.76 -13.35 7.30
CA GLU A 45 -19.41 -12.18 6.68
C GLU A 45 -18.44 -11.00 6.58
N TYR A 46 -17.50 -10.87 7.54
CA TYR A 46 -16.50 -9.82 7.49
C TYR A 46 -15.54 -10.04 6.31
N ALA A 47 -15.05 -11.27 6.11
CA ALA A 47 -14.21 -11.59 4.95
C ALA A 47 -14.90 -11.30 3.61
N SER A 48 -16.19 -11.66 3.46
CA SER A 48 -16.95 -11.35 2.24
C SER A 48 -17.20 -9.85 2.07
N THR A 49 -17.50 -9.14 3.18
CA THR A 49 -17.76 -7.69 3.14
C THR A 49 -16.49 -6.90 2.83
N VAL A 50 -15.37 -7.25 3.45
CA VAL A 50 -14.06 -6.67 3.16
C VAL A 50 -13.63 -6.92 1.72
N GLY A 51 -13.90 -8.13 1.19
CA GLY A 51 -13.66 -8.46 -0.22
C GLY A 51 -14.40 -7.54 -1.20
N PHE A 52 -15.53 -6.96 -0.81
CA PHE A 52 -16.27 -5.97 -1.61
C PHE A 52 -15.83 -4.52 -1.32
N VAL A 53 -15.53 -4.20 -0.07
CA VAL A 53 -15.19 -2.83 0.36
C VAL A 53 -13.77 -2.43 -0.05
N ILE A 54 -12.78 -3.32 -0.03
CA ILE A 54 -11.40 -3.01 -0.44
C ILE A 54 -11.35 -2.48 -1.88
N PRO A 55 -11.95 -3.15 -2.89
CA PRO A 55 -11.99 -2.61 -4.25
C PRO A 55 -12.61 -1.20 -4.32
N LEU A 56 -13.65 -0.93 -3.54
CA LEU A 56 -14.26 0.40 -3.50
C LEU A 56 -13.30 1.44 -2.92
N VAL A 57 -12.66 1.14 -1.78
CA VAL A 57 -11.66 2.01 -1.15
C VAL A 57 -10.49 2.27 -2.11
N ASN A 58 -9.96 1.23 -2.75
CA ASN A 58 -8.91 1.33 -3.77
C ASN A 58 -9.32 2.23 -4.94
N THR A 59 -10.57 2.08 -5.42
CA THR A 59 -11.12 2.92 -6.48
C THR A 59 -11.21 4.38 -6.03
N THR A 60 -11.70 4.62 -4.81
CA THR A 60 -11.76 5.95 -4.20
C THR A 60 -10.37 6.56 -4.09
N TYR A 61 -9.36 5.80 -3.68
CA TYR A 61 -7.97 6.24 -3.60
C TYR A 61 -7.45 6.71 -4.96
N ILE A 62 -7.64 5.90 -6.00
CA ILE A 62 -7.19 6.22 -7.36
C ILE A 62 -7.92 7.45 -7.88
N ILE A 63 -9.26 7.47 -7.83
CA ILE A 63 -10.07 8.57 -8.39
C ILE A 63 -9.74 9.89 -7.71
N TRP A 64 -9.68 9.92 -6.37
CA TRP A 64 -9.35 11.15 -5.65
C TRP A 64 -7.93 11.62 -5.91
N ALA A 65 -6.95 10.72 -5.92
CA ALA A 65 -5.58 11.07 -6.25
C ALA A 65 -5.48 11.69 -7.66
N VAL A 66 -6.13 11.06 -8.65
CA VAL A 66 -6.16 11.55 -10.05
C VAL A 66 -6.85 12.92 -10.14
N PHE A 67 -8.04 13.04 -9.54
CA PHE A 67 -8.80 14.28 -9.54
C PHE A 67 -8.04 15.42 -8.89
N ALA A 68 -7.49 15.21 -7.68
CA ALA A 68 -6.69 16.21 -6.98
C ALA A 68 -5.42 16.58 -7.75
N THR A 69 -4.82 15.63 -8.49
CA THR A 69 -3.68 15.89 -9.37
C THR A 69 -4.05 16.83 -10.49
N PHE A 70 -5.15 16.56 -11.20
CA PHE A 70 -5.62 17.40 -12.29
C PHE A 70 -6.09 18.78 -11.84
N GLN A 71 -6.81 18.88 -10.72
CA GLN A 71 -7.18 20.19 -10.16
C GLN A 71 -5.97 21.06 -9.83
N SER A 72 -4.84 20.43 -9.49
CA SER A 72 -3.59 21.14 -9.25
C SER A 72 -2.78 21.41 -10.53
N GLY A 73 -3.30 21.10 -11.72
CA GLY A 73 -2.58 21.24 -12.99
C GLY A 73 -1.41 20.26 -13.15
N GLY A 74 -1.45 19.13 -12.44
CA GLY A 74 -0.50 18.03 -12.58
C GLY A 74 -0.87 17.08 -13.72
N LYS A 75 -0.04 16.06 -13.92
CA LYS A 75 -0.22 15.00 -14.94
C LYS A 75 -0.27 13.62 -14.27
N LEU A 76 -0.77 12.59 -14.95
CA LEU A 76 -0.77 11.23 -14.39
C LEU A 76 0.64 10.71 -14.06
N SER A 77 1.66 11.17 -14.78
CA SER A 77 3.07 10.87 -14.49
C SER A 77 3.51 11.30 -13.10
N ASP A 78 2.84 12.31 -12.53
CA ASP A 78 3.12 12.86 -11.22
C ASP A 78 2.71 11.90 -10.09
N LEU A 79 1.78 10.99 -10.38
CA LEU A 79 1.35 9.90 -9.51
C LEU A 79 2.17 8.62 -9.72
N GLY A 80 3.22 8.66 -10.54
CA GLY A 80 3.98 7.47 -10.93
C GLY A 80 3.34 6.65 -12.06
N ILE A 81 2.17 7.07 -12.56
CA ILE A 81 1.50 6.42 -13.71
C ILE A 81 2.22 6.85 -14.99
N THR A 82 3.25 6.09 -15.36
CA THR A 82 4.05 6.34 -16.55
C THR A 82 4.07 5.10 -17.45
N ARG A 83 4.06 5.31 -18.77
CA ARG A 83 4.24 4.21 -19.75
C ARG A 83 5.71 3.80 -19.92
N ARG A 84 6.65 4.64 -19.47
CA ARG A 84 8.08 4.46 -19.71
C ARG A 84 8.67 3.54 -18.63
N TYR A 85 9.38 2.50 -19.03
CA TYR A 85 9.98 1.47 -18.16
C TYR A 85 9.00 0.54 -17.44
N GLY A 86 7.72 0.48 -17.83
CA GLY A 86 6.73 -0.40 -17.19
C GLY A 86 7.17 -1.88 -17.16
N LEU A 87 7.63 -2.41 -18.30
CA LEU A 87 8.13 -3.79 -18.39
C LEU A 87 9.40 -4.02 -17.56
N LEU A 88 10.32 -3.05 -17.54
CA LEU A 88 11.55 -3.15 -16.77
C LEU A 88 11.26 -3.10 -15.26
N ALA A 89 10.38 -2.19 -14.83
CA ALA A 89 9.94 -2.09 -13.44
C ALA A 89 9.20 -3.37 -13.00
N LEU A 90 8.36 -3.94 -13.87
CA LEU A 90 7.70 -5.21 -13.62
C LEU A 90 8.73 -6.35 -13.51
N ALA A 91 9.68 -6.46 -14.44
CA ALA A 91 10.71 -7.50 -14.43
C ALA A 91 11.60 -7.41 -13.18
N LEU A 92 12.03 -6.21 -12.81
CA LEU A 92 12.81 -5.97 -11.59
C LEU A 92 11.98 -6.25 -10.33
N GLY A 93 10.71 -5.83 -10.30
CA GLY A 93 9.81 -6.10 -9.18
C GLY A 93 9.57 -7.59 -8.96
N LEU A 94 9.34 -8.34 -10.05
CA LEU A 94 9.21 -9.79 -10.01
C LEU A 94 10.50 -10.47 -9.56
N LEU A 95 11.66 -10.02 -10.06
CA LEU A 95 12.96 -10.56 -9.66
C LEU A 95 13.23 -10.32 -8.16
N VAL A 96 13.03 -9.09 -7.68
CA VAL A 96 13.21 -8.74 -6.27
C VAL A 96 12.24 -9.52 -5.39
N GLY A 97 10.97 -9.59 -5.77
CA GLY A 97 9.96 -10.39 -5.07
C GLY A 97 10.34 -11.87 -5.00
N PHE A 98 10.80 -12.44 -6.13
CA PHE A 98 11.27 -13.82 -6.19
C PHE A 98 12.49 -14.06 -5.30
N VAL A 99 13.47 -13.14 -5.29
CA VAL A 99 14.65 -13.25 -4.42
C VAL A 99 14.25 -13.19 -2.96
N ILE A 100 13.38 -12.25 -2.55
CA ILE A 100 12.92 -12.13 -1.17
C ILE A 100 12.18 -13.40 -0.74
N MET A 101 11.24 -13.87 -1.56
CA MET A 101 10.48 -15.09 -1.24
C MET A 101 11.35 -16.35 -1.26
N GLY A 102 12.28 -16.45 -2.21
CA GLY A 102 13.23 -17.55 -2.33
C GLY A 102 14.18 -17.61 -1.13
N LEU A 103 14.74 -16.47 -0.71
CA LEU A 103 15.53 -16.37 0.52
C LEU A 103 14.71 -16.77 1.75
N ARG A 104 13.42 -16.38 1.79
CA ARG A 104 12.52 -16.75 2.88
C ARG A 104 12.24 -18.25 2.94
N THR A 105 12.18 -18.94 1.80
CA THR A 105 12.03 -20.41 1.78
C THR A 105 13.26 -21.19 2.23
N LEU A 106 14.42 -20.54 2.35
CA LEU A 106 15.62 -21.16 2.93
C LEU A 106 15.52 -21.28 4.46
N ASP A 107 14.65 -20.49 5.11
CA ASP A 107 14.35 -20.65 6.52
C ASP A 107 13.41 -21.85 6.71
N PRO A 108 13.80 -22.88 7.50
CA PRO A 108 13.00 -24.06 7.76
C PRO A 108 11.59 -23.77 8.30
N ARG A 109 11.37 -22.61 8.94
CA ARG A 109 10.07 -22.17 9.46
C ARG A 109 9.08 -21.81 8.35
N PHE A 110 9.58 -21.43 7.18
CA PHE A 110 8.79 -21.04 6.02
C PHE A 110 8.99 -22.01 4.84
N ALA A 111 9.71 -23.11 5.05
CA ALA A 111 9.86 -24.18 4.07
C ALA A 111 8.48 -24.76 3.73
N GLY A 112 8.10 -24.66 2.46
CA GLY A 112 6.78 -25.06 1.98
C GLY A 112 5.72 -23.95 1.90
N TYR A 113 6.06 -22.67 2.12
CA TYR A 113 5.13 -21.56 1.83
C TYR A 113 4.90 -21.33 0.32
N LEU A 114 5.89 -21.65 -0.51
CA LEU A 114 5.81 -21.58 -1.97
C LEU A 114 5.18 -22.88 -2.52
N ILE A 115 3.89 -23.07 -2.29
CA ILE A 115 3.11 -24.15 -2.92
C ILE A 115 2.40 -23.58 -4.15
N PHE A 116 2.90 -23.89 -5.34
CA PHE A 116 2.21 -23.55 -6.58
C PHE A 116 1.06 -24.52 -6.82
N LYS A 117 -0.13 -24.20 -6.30
CA LYS A 117 -1.37 -24.83 -6.74
C LYS A 117 -1.86 -24.13 -8.00
N MET A 118 -1.72 -24.81 -9.15
CA MET A 118 -2.10 -24.31 -10.48
C MET A 118 -3.62 -24.36 -10.70
N GLU A 119 -4.39 -23.76 -9.80
CA GLU A 119 -5.82 -23.54 -10.03
C GLU A 119 -5.98 -22.21 -10.79
N VAL A 120 -6.51 -22.28 -12.01
CA VAL A 120 -6.55 -21.14 -12.96
C VAL A 120 -7.34 -19.95 -12.40
N LEU A 121 -8.45 -20.22 -11.71
CA LEU A 121 -9.35 -19.18 -11.20
C LEU A 121 -8.76 -18.45 -9.97
N PRO A 122 -8.23 -19.13 -8.93
CA PRO A 122 -7.50 -18.47 -7.85
C PRO A 122 -6.30 -17.65 -8.32
N VAL A 123 -5.53 -18.15 -9.29
CA VAL A 123 -4.36 -17.42 -9.82
C VAL A 123 -4.80 -16.14 -10.55
N ALA A 124 -5.85 -16.21 -11.37
CA ALA A 124 -6.38 -15.03 -12.05
C ALA A 124 -6.92 -13.98 -11.07
N VAL A 125 -7.64 -14.41 -10.02
CA VAL A 125 -8.14 -13.52 -8.97
C VAL A 125 -6.99 -12.86 -8.21
N VAL A 126 -5.94 -13.60 -7.85
CA VAL A 126 -4.77 -13.04 -7.16
C VAL A 126 -4.05 -12.02 -8.04
N ILE A 127 -3.84 -12.31 -9.32
CA ILE A 127 -3.16 -11.39 -10.24
C ILE A 127 -3.99 -10.13 -10.45
N LEU A 128 -5.29 -10.26 -10.71
CA LEU A 128 -6.14 -9.12 -11.04
C LEU A 128 -6.51 -8.30 -9.80
N ALA A 129 -7.01 -8.94 -8.73
CA ALA A 129 -7.42 -8.24 -7.52
C ALA A 129 -6.21 -7.76 -6.71
N GLY A 130 -5.18 -8.60 -6.56
CA GLY A 130 -3.93 -8.23 -5.91
C GLY A 130 -3.16 -7.18 -6.69
N GLY A 131 -3.09 -7.30 -8.02
CA GLY A 131 -2.48 -6.29 -8.88
C GLY A 131 -3.23 -4.96 -8.84
N TYR A 132 -4.56 -4.97 -8.84
CA TYR A 132 -5.37 -3.77 -8.69
C TYR A 132 -5.17 -3.10 -7.32
N HIS A 133 -5.14 -3.89 -6.25
CA HIS A 133 -4.90 -3.38 -4.91
C HIS A 133 -3.51 -2.77 -4.78
N ALA A 134 -2.47 -3.49 -5.21
CA ALA A 134 -1.11 -2.97 -5.24
C ALA A 134 -1.03 -1.66 -6.05
N PHE A 135 -1.67 -1.60 -7.22
CA PHE A 135 -1.73 -0.38 -8.02
C PHE A 135 -2.37 0.79 -7.26
N ALA A 136 -3.47 0.56 -6.54
CA ALA A 136 -4.11 1.59 -5.73
C ALA A 136 -3.19 2.09 -4.60
N GLU A 137 -2.47 1.18 -3.93
CA GLU A 137 -1.48 1.52 -2.91
C GLU A 137 -0.33 2.35 -3.49
N GLU A 138 0.20 1.96 -4.66
CA GLU A 138 1.24 2.73 -5.35
C GLU A 138 0.77 4.16 -5.65
N VAL A 139 -0.43 4.31 -6.21
CA VAL A 139 -1.01 5.61 -6.57
C VAL A 139 -1.24 6.46 -5.32
N LEU A 140 -1.76 5.89 -4.24
CA LEU A 140 -2.01 6.63 -3.00
C LEU A 140 -0.72 7.01 -2.29
N PHE A 141 0.12 6.03 -1.95
CA PHE A 141 1.27 6.23 -1.07
C PHE A 141 2.46 6.85 -1.81
N ARG A 142 2.91 6.22 -2.88
CA ARG A 142 4.12 6.65 -3.61
C ARG A 142 3.84 7.76 -4.61
N GLY A 143 2.63 7.81 -5.16
CA GLY A 143 2.17 8.89 -6.01
C GLY A 143 1.69 10.09 -5.20
N TYR A 144 0.49 9.99 -4.61
CA TYR A 144 -0.22 11.13 -4.05
C TYR A 144 0.37 11.63 -2.72
N PHE A 145 0.62 10.75 -1.75
CA PHE A 145 1.22 11.07 -0.45
C PHE A 145 2.59 11.69 -0.60
N VAL A 146 3.54 10.94 -1.18
CA VAL A 146 4.91 11.43 -1.37
C VAL A 146 4.93 12.65 -2.29
N GLY A 147 4.16 12.63 -3.38
CA GLY A 147 4.10 13.74 -4.33
C GLY A 147 3.57 15.04 -3.73
N ARG A 148 2.61 14.99 -2.79
CA ARG A 148 2.10 16.16 -2.08
C ARG A 148 3.01 16.60 -0.95
N LEU A 149 3.39 15.67 -0.07
CA LEU A 149 4.21 15.98 1.10
C LEU A 149 5.60 16.46 0.71
N SER A 150 6.20 15.90 -0.34
CA SER A 150 7.56 16.27 -0.75
C SER A 150 7.69 17.74 -1.18
N ARG A 151 6.59 18.37 -1.59
CA ARG A 151 6.58 19.80 -1.89
C ARG A 151 6.66 20.68 -0.67
N ASP A 152 6.03 20.27 0.42
CA ASP A 152 5.85 21.10 1.60
C ASP A 152 6.95 20.80 2.62
N PHE A 153 7.32 19.53 2.73
CA PHE A 153 8.24 19.01 3.75
C PHE A 153 9.59 18.52 3.18
N GLY A 154 9.70 18.37 1.86
CA GLY A 154 10.86 17.71 1.23
C GLY A 154 10.67 16.19 1.12
N TRP A 155 11.48 15.54 0.29
CA TRP A 155 11.23 14.13 -0.06
C TRP A 155 11.49 13.16 1.09
N VAL A 156 12.43 13.46 2.00
CA VAL A 156 12.77 12.58 3.13
C VAL A 156 11.58 12.41 4.09
N PRO A 157 11.02 13.48 4.70
CA PRO A 157 9.87 13.32 5.58
C PRO A 157 8.64 12.80 4.83
N ALA A 158 8.48 13.13 3.54
CA ALA A 158 7.38 12.61 2.73
C ALA A 158 7.42 11.08 2.61
N VAL A 159 8.59 10.50 2.37
CA VAL A 159 8.79 9.04 2.31
C VAL A 159 8.55 8.41 3.68
N ILE A 160 9.08 8.99 4.76
CA ILE A 160 8.91 8.47 6.11
C ILE A 160 7.43 8.45 6.51
N ILE A 161 6.75 9.58 6.35
CA ILE A 161 5.34 9.73 6.68
C ILE A 161 4.48 8.76 5.86
N SER A 162 4.75 8.69 4.55
CA SER A 162 4.04 7.76 3.66
C SER A 162 4.29 6.31 4.06
N GLY A 163 5.51 5.95 4.44
CA GLY A 163 5.88 4.63 4.90
C GLY A 163 5.20 4.25 6.23
N ILE A 164 5.07 5.20 7.16
CA ILE A 164 4.31 5.01 8.41
C ILE A 164 2.83 4.79 8.09
N ALA A 165 2.22 5.65 7.27
CA ALA A 165 0.81 5.50 6.90
C ALA A 165 0.54 4.16 6.19
N TYR A 166 1.46 3.74 5.31
CA TYR A 166 1.43 2.43 4.67
C TYR A 166 1.54 1.28 5.67
N GLY A 167 2.53 1.34 6.58
CA GLY A 167 2.76 0.32 7.60
C GLY A 167 1.62 0.21 8.63
N LEU A 168 0.80 1.26 8.76
CA LEU A 168 -0.40 1.26 9.60
C LEU A 168 -1.66 0.73 8.86
N ALA A 169 -1.67 0.66 7.52
CA ALA A 169 -2.81 0.16 6.77
C ALA A 169 -3.24 -1.27 7.14
N PRO A 170 -2.32 -2.22 7.43
CA PRO A 170 -2.66 -3.55 7.92
C PRO A 170 -3.51 -3.57 9.19
N PHE A 171 -3.44 -2.53 10.04
CA PHE A 171 -4.23 -2.47 11.27
C PHE A 171 -5.73 -2.33 11.01
N ALA A 172 -6.13 -1.82 9.84
CA ALA A 172 -7.54 -1.82 9.44
C ALA A 172 -8.09 -3.23 9.17
N PHE A 173 -7.21 -4.21 8.98
CA PHE A 173 -7.54 -5.62 8.75
C PHE A 173 -7.29 -6.49 10.00
N LEU A 174 -6.91 -5.89 11.14
CA LEU A 174 -6.81 -6.63 12.39
C LEU A 174 -8.18 -7.18 12.78
N GLY A 175 -8.27 -8.51 12.86
CA GLY A 175 -9.52 -9.25 13.09
C GLY A 175 -10.24 -9.68 11.81
N ALA A 176 -9.67 -9.47 10.61
CA ALA A 176 -10.18 -9.99 9.34
C ALA A 176 -9.97 -11.46 9.15
N ASP A 177 -8.74 -11.83 9.44
CA ASP A 177 -8.25 -13.17 9.39
C ASP A 177 -8.22 -13.66 10.85
N PRO A 178 -8.79 -14.83 11.18
CA PRO A 178 -8.51 -15.51 12.44
C PRO A 178 -7.00 -15.66 12.71
N LEU A 179 -6.17 -15.61 11.66
CA LEU A 179 -4.72 -15.61 11.71
C LEU A 179 -4.10 -14.21 11.78
N SER A 180 -4.86 -13.11 11.76
CA SER A 180 -4.31 -11.74 11.72
C SER A 180 -3.49 -11.38 12.97
N THR A 181 -3.90 -11.84 14.14
CA THR A 181 -3.09 -11.75 15.37
C THR A 181 -1.82 -12.59 15.28
N GLN A 182 -1.89 -13.75 14.62
CA GLN A 182 -0.72 -14.58 14.31
C GLN A 182 0.21 -13.90 13.31
N GLN A 183 -0.30 -13.29 12.24
CA GLN A 183 0.48 -12.55 11.24
C GLN A 183 1.13 -11.31 11.85
N VAL A 184 0.46 -10.57 12.74
CA VAL A 184 1.08 -9.46 13.47
C VAL A 184 2.14 -9.95 14.46
N ALA A 185 1.90 -11.08 15.13
CA ALA A 185 2.92 -11.72 15.96
C ALA A 185 4.12 -12.22 15.13
N GLU A 186 3.89 -12.76 13.94
CA GLU A 186 4.92 -13.20 12.99
C GLU A 186 5.70 -12.02 12.40
N ILE A 187 5.04 -10.91 12.08
CA ILE A 187 5.69 -9.66 11.67
C ILE A 187 6.54 -9.11 12.83
N GLY A 188 6.02 -9.14 14.07
CA GLY A 188 6.79 -8.77 15.26
C GLY A 188 7.99 -9.69 15.51
N GLN A 189 7.83 -10.99 15.34
CA GLN A 189 8.92 -11.98 15.40
C GLN A 189 9.93 -11.80 14.27
N PHE A 190 9.48 -11.40 13.08
CA PHE A 190 10.33 -11.06 11.96
C PHE A 190 11.19 -9.82 12.28
N PHE A 191 10.58 -8.74 12.77
CA PHE A 191 11.36 -7.54 13.11
C PHE A 191 12.33 -7.78 14.27
N THR A 192 11.99 -8.63 15.23
CA THR A 192 12.90 -9.01 16.33
C THR A 192 14.01 -9.98 15.92
N THR A 193 13.81 -10.77 14.86
CA THR A 193 14.88 -11.64 14.30
C THR A 193 15.81 -10.88 13.35
N VAL A 194 15.30 -9.88 12.62
CA VAL A 194 16.09 -9.02 11.73
C VAL A 194 16.79 -7.88 12.48
N PHE A 195 16.13 -7.32 13.49
CA PHE A 195 16.66 -6.28 14.38
C PHE A 195 16.58 -6.77 15.83
N PRO A 196 17.49 -7.66 16.26
CA PRO A 196 17.54 -8.08 17.65
C PRO A 196 17.75 -6.85 18.53
N ALA A 197 16.85 -6.64 19.47
CA ALA A 197 17.02 -5.62 20.50
C ALA A 197 18.29 -6.00 21.29
N VAL A 198 19.29 -5.13 21.24
CA VAL A 198 20.51 -5.22 22.05
C VAL A 198 20.18 -4.95 23.51
#